data_AF-A0A4Q3VS71-F1
#
_entry.id   AF-A0A4Q3VS71-F1
#
_cell.length_a   1.000
_cell.length_b   1.000
_cell.length_c   1.000
_cell.angle_alpha   90.00
_cell.angle_beta   90.00
_cell.angle_gamma   90.00
#
_symmetry.space_group_name_H-M   'P 1'
#
loop_
_entity.id
_entity.type
_entity.pdbx_description
1 polymer ?
#
loop_
_entity_poly.entity_id
_entity_poly.type
_entity_poly.pdbx_seq_one_letter_code
_entity_poly.pdbx_strand_id
1 'polypeptide(L)'
;FADKQFFYGKGAGSFPTASAVLSDLSALRYQYKYEYKKLYHHTPHELSNDFYVRVYISFDDWKYIPREKFEWIEEWHAQEERKYLVGVVHFCELKESTWWRENNTSLILAPEPIIEDIEIRKLKKKSLELAGVI
;
A
#
# COMPACT_ATOMS: atom_id res chain seq x y z
N PHE A 1 27.09 2.90 0.58
CA PHE A 1 26.53 1.56 0.86
C PHE A 1 26.00 1.58 2.28
N ALA A 2 24.68 1.55 2.46
CA ALA A 2 24.06 1.36 3.77
C ALA A 2 23.38 -0.01 3.72
N ASP A 3 23.89 -0.94 4.53
CA ASP A 3 23.31 -2.28 4.67
C ASP A 3 21.98 -2.20 5.43
N LYS A 4 21.13 -3.23 5.35
CA LYS A 4 19.86 -3.26 6.09
C LYS A 4 20.14 -3.29 7.59
N GLN A 5 19.77 -2.22 8.30
CA GLN A 5 19.87 -2.15 9.76
C GLN A 5 18.55 -2.58 10.39
N PHE A 6 18.58 -3.65 11.18
CA PHE A 6 17.41 -4.13 11.92
C PHE A 6 17.56 -3.80 13.41
N PHE A 7 16.60 -3.05 13.95
CA PHE A 7 16.53 -2.75 15.37
C PHE A 7 15.52 -3.68 16.03
N TYR A 8 15.97 -4.44 17.05
CA TYR A 8 15.14 -5.36 17.80
C TYR A 8 15.10 -4.98 19.28
N GLY A 9 13.92 -5.00 19.89
CA GLY A 9 13.72 -4.71 21.30
C GLY A 9 12.25 -4.70 21.68
N LYS A 10 11.97 -4.62 22.99
CA LYS A 10 10.60 -4.46 23.50
C LYS A 10 10.15 -3.01 23.27
N GLY A 11 9.18 -2.81 22.37
CA GLY A 11 8.63 -1.47 22.06
C GLY A 11 7.61 -0.94 23.06
N ALA A 12 7.22 -1.74 24.06
CA ALA A 12 6.22 -1.37 25.06
C ALA A 12 6.49 -2.03 26.43
N GLY A 13 5.93 -1.44 27.48
CA GLY A 13 6.02 -1.92 28.86
C GLY A 13 6.69 -0.90 29.80
N SER A 14 6.41 -1.01 31.10
CA SER A 14 6.88 -0.03 32.10
C SER A 14 8.40 0.18 32.09
N PHE A 15 9.19 -0.91 32.09
CA PHE A 15 10.65 -0.81 32.09
C PHE A 15 11.26 -0.36 30.76
N PRO A 16 10.88 -0.91 29.58
CA PRO A 16 11.39 -0.41 28.30
C PRO A 16 11.08 1.07 28.07
N THR A 17 9.84 1.51 28.36
CA THR A 17 9.45 2.91 28.22
C THR A 17 10.20 3.80 29.22
N ALA A 18 10.32 3.40 30.49
CA ALA A 18 11.07 4.18 31.49
C ALA A 18 12.55 4.30 31.14
N SER A 19 13.16 3.25 30.57
CA SER A 19 14.56 3.28 30.12
C SER A 19 14.78 4.28 28.99
N ALA A 20 13.86 4.37 28.03
CA ALA A 20 13.94 5.36 26.94
C ALA A 20 13.87 6.80 27.51
N VAL A 21 12.93 7.06 28.41
CA VAL A 21 12.78 8.36 29.08
C VAL A 21 14.03 8.73 29.90
N LEU A 22 14.58 7.81 30.68
CA LEU A 22 15.80 8.04 31.46
C LEU A 22 17.01 8.29 30.57
N SER A 23 17.10 7.61 29.43
CA SER A 23 18.15 7.85 28.44
C SER A 23 18.08 9.29 27.92
N ASP A 24 16.90 9.76 27.53
CA ASP A 24 16.70 11.15 27.08
C ASP A 24 17.06 12.16 28.18
N LEU A 25 16.64 11.91 29.43
CA LEU A 25 16.98 12.76 30.57
C LEU A 25 18.50 12.82 30.82
N SER A 26 19.19 11.69 30.68
CA SER A 26 20.65 11.64 30.81
C SER A 26 21.34 12.43 29.70
N ALA A 27 20.87 12.34 28.45
CA ALA A 27 21.39 13.08 27.32
C ALA A 27 21.22 14.60 27.53
N LEU A 28 20.06 15.04 28.04
CA LEU A 28 19.81 16.44 28.39
C LEU A 28 20.76 16.96 29.48
N ARG A 29 21.11 16.13 30.47
CA ARG A 29 22.08 16.50 31.52
C ARG A 29 23.46 16.80 30.95
N TYR A 30 23.84 16.14 29.86
CA TYR A 30 25.08 16.41 29.12
C TYR A 30 24.91 17.46 28.02
N GLN A 31 23.83 18.25 28.07
CA GLN A 31 23.51 19.30 27.09
C GLN A 31 23.41 18.78 25.64
N TYR A 32 23.11 17.49 25.46
CA TYR A 32 22.88 16.95 24.13
C TYR A 32 21.61 17.57 23.54
N LYS A 33 21.73 18.12 22.34
CA LYS A 33 20.62 18.72 21.60
C LYS A 33 20.25 17.80 20.45
N TYR A 34 19.06 17.22 20.53
CA TYR A 34 18.50 16.46 19.41
C TYR A 34 18.33 17.38 18.20
N GLU A 35 18.91 16.99 17.08
CA GLU A 35 18.68 17.67 15.82
C GLU A 35 17.39 17.12 15.20
N TYR A 36 16.34 17.95 15.14
CA TYR A 36 15.13 17.58 14.42
C TYR A 36 15.31 17.85 12.92
N LYS A 37 16.17 17.05 12.28
CA LYS A 37 16.53 17.19 10.85
C LYS A 37 15.30 17.24 9.93
N LYS A 38 14.20 16.59 10.34
CA LYS A 38 12.95 16.59 9.57
C LYS A 38 12.25 17.95 9.50
N LEU A 39 12.52 18.88 10.43
CA LEU A 39 11.93 20.22 10.47
C LEU A 39 12.41 21.12 9.33
N TYR A 40 13.68 20.96 8.95
CA TYR A 40 14.37 21.89 8.06
C TYR A 40 14.56 21.36 6.63
N HIS A 41 14.27 20.07 6.41
CA HIS A 41 14.62 19.37 5.16
C HIS A 41 13.46 18.71 4.42
N HIS A 42 12.19 18.94 4.80
CA HIS A 42 11.07 18.36 4.08
C HIS A 42 10.03 19.38 3.66
N THR A 43 9.67 19.34 2.38
CA THR A 43 8.33 19.68 1.94
C THR A 43 7.34 18.88 2.78
N PRO A 44 6.29 19.52 3.35
CA PRO A 44 5.29 18.81 4.13
C PRO A 44 4.71 17.68 3.28
N HIS A 45 4.50 16.52 3.91
CA HIS A 45 3.90 15.39 3.21
C HIS A 45 2.46 15.73 2.84
N GLU A 46 2.10 15.43 1.60
CA GLU A 46 0.74 15.61 1.09
C GLU A 46 0.02 14.26 1.08
N LEU A 47 -1.30 14.30 1.25
CA LEU A 47 -2.12 13.10 1.09
C LEU A 47 -2.10 12.67 -0.37
N SER A 48 -1.56 11.50 -0.64
CA SER A 48 -1.57 10.91 -1.97
C SER A 48 -2.78 9.99 -2.16
N ASN A 49 -3.37 10.05 -3.36
CA ASN A 49 -4.29 9.01 -3.85
C ASN A 49 -3.63 8.18 -4.97
N ASP A 50 -2.37 8.48 -5.28
CA ASP A 50 -1.55 7.79 -6.28
C ASP A 50 -0.89 6.58 -5.63
N PHE A 51 -1.68 5.53 -5.49
CA PHE A 51 -1.24 4.23 -5.04
C PHE A 51 -2.19 3.15 -5.56
N TYR A 52 -1.71 1.91 -5.56
CA TYR A 52 -2.44 0.77 -6.07
C TYR A 52 -2.83 -0.15 -4.94
N VAL A 53 -4.05 -0.67 -5.02
CA VAL A 53 -4.60 -1.57 -4.02
C VAL A 53 -5.01 -2.90 -4.64
N ARG A 54 -4.68 -3.98 -3.95
CA ARG A 54 -5.16 -5.33 -4.22
C ARG A 54 -6.52 -5.52 -3.58
N VAL A 55 -7.50 -5.82 -4.42
CA VAL A 55 -8.91 -5.90 -4.04
C VAL A 55 -9.47 -7.28 -4.38
N TYR A 56 -10.34 -7.78 -3.51
CA TYR A 56 -11.25 -8.87 -3.81
C TYR A 56 -12.63 -8.28 -4.02
N ILE A 57 -13.25 -8.63 -5.14
CA ILE A 57 -14.55 -8.09 -5.54
C ILE A 57 -15.46 -9.26 -5.81
N SER A 58 -16.69 -9.17 -5.31
CA SER A 58 -17.74 -10.11 -5.63
C SER A 58 -18.97 -9.39 -6.16
N PHE A 59 -19.56 -9.92 -7.22
CA PHE A 59 -20.58 -9.25 -8.04
C PHE A 59 -21.44 -10.26 -8.80
N ASP A 60 -22.58 -9.79 -9.31
CA ASP A 60 -23.55 -10.63 -10.02
C ASP A 60 -23.21 -10.74 -11.53
N ASP A 61 -22.87 -9.62 -12.17
CA ASP A 61 -22.66 -9.53 -13.62
C ASP A 61 -21.40 -8.73 -14.01
N TRP A 62 -20.65 -9.25 -14.97
CA TRP A 62 -19.42 -8.66 -15.49
C TRP A 62 -19.63 -7.29 -16.13
N LYS A 63 -20.83 -7.01 -16.67
CA LYS A 63 -21.12 -5.71 -17.30
C LYS A 63 -21.00 -4.53 -16.34
N TYR A 64 -21.06 -4.76 -15.02
CA TYR A 64 -20.92 -3.72 -14.00
C TYR A 64 -19.48 -3.51 -13.53
N ILE A 65 -18.54 -4.39 -13.93
CA ILE A 65 -17.16 -4.36 -13.47
C ILE A 65 -16.26 -3.83 -14.60
N PRO A 66 -15.68 -2.63 -14.46
CA PRO A 66 -14.85 -2.02 -15.49
C PRO A 66 -13.44 -2.66 -15.47
N ARG A 67 -13.31 -3.80 -16.14
CA ARG A 67 -12.08 -4.63 -16.16
C ARG A 67 -10.86 -3.87 -16.66
N GLU A 68 -11.07 -2.91 -17.56
CA GLU A 68 -10.04 -2.03 -18.11
C GLU A 68 -9.40 -1.09 -17.08
N LYS A 69 -10.03 -0.90 -15.91
CA LYS A 69 -9.49 -0.08 -14.81
C LYS A 69 -8.51 -0.84 -13.93
N PHE A 70 -8.37 -2.16 -14.12
CA PHE A 70 -7.41 -2.98 -13.40
C PHE A 70 -6.06 -2.95 -14.10
N GLU A 71 -5.00 -2.76 -13.32
CA GLU A 71 -3.63 -2.89 -13.82
C GLU A 71 -3.32 -4.33 -14.22
N TRP A 72 -3.79 -5.28 -13.39
CA TRP A 72 -3.88 -6.68 -13.76
C TRP A 72 -4.93 -7.40 -12.91
N ILE A 73 -5.37 -8.53 -13.43
CA ILE A 73 -6.26 -9.48 -12.78
C ILE A 73 -5.42 -10.71 -12.42
N GLU A 74 -5.51 -11.14 -11.16
CA GLU A 74 -4.76 -12.30 -10.66
C GLU A 74 -5.57 -13.58 -10.77
N GLU A 75 -6.83 -13.51 -10.35
CA GLU A 75 -7.76 -14.64 -10.37
C GLU A 75 -9.17 -14.11 -10.58
N TRP A 76 -9.98 -14.91 -11.26
CA TRP A 76 -11.41 -14.67 -11.34
C TRP A 76 -12.15 -16.01 -11.43
N HIS A 77 -13.38 -16.01 -10.95
CA HIS A 77 -14.25 -17.16 -11.02
C HIS A 77 -15.68 -16.72 -11.32
N ALA A 78 -16.39 -17.54 -12.11
CA ALA A 78 -17.79 -17.33 -12.41
C ALA A 78 -18.58 -18.58 -12.04
N GLN A 79 -19.35 -18.50 -10.96
CA GLN A 79 -20.40 -19.45 -10.62
C GLN A 79 -21.77 -18.90 -11.07
N GLU A 80 -22.78 -19.77 -11.12
CA GLU A 80 -24.13 -19.43 -11.63
C GLU A 80 -24.78 -18.26 -10.86
N GLU A 81 -24.57 -18.18 -9.55
CA GLU A 81 -25.22 -17.17 -8.70
C GLU A 81 -24.34 -15.96 -8.40
N ARG A 82 -23.02 -16.16 -8.27
CA ARG A 82 -22.09 -15.11 -7.83
C ARG A 82 -20.72 -15.28 -8.48
N LYS A 83 -20.12 -14.15 -8.85
CA LYS A 83 -18.79 -14.09 -9.46
C LYS A 83 -17.83 -13.40 -8.50
N TYR A 84 -16.54 -13.69 -8.65
CA TYR A 84 -15.51 -12.93 -7.96
C TYR A 84 -14.29 -12.68 -8.82
N LEU A 85 -13.56 -11.64 -8.46
CA LEU A 85 -12.36 -11.16 -9.10
C LEU A 85 -11.38 -10.71 -8.02
N VAL A 86 -10.12 -11.12 -8.13
CA VAL A 86 -9.02 -10.50 -7.40
C VAL A 86 -8.07 -9.86 -8.39
N GLY A 87 -7.74 -8.61 -8.13
CA GLY A 87 -6.87 -7.84 -9.00
C GLY A 87 -6.35 -6.60 -8.31
N VAL A 88 -5.54 -5.86 -9.06
CA VAL A 88 -4.95 -4.61 -8.60
C VAL A 88 -5.56 -3.45 -9.38
N VAL A 89 -6.01 -2.45 -8.64
CA VAL A 89 -6.67 -1.25 -9.16
C VAL A 89 -6.02 -0.01 -8.56
N HIS A 90 -5.98 1.07 -9.32
CA HIS A 90 -5.52 2.35 -8.82
C HIS A 90 -6.53 2.94 -7.83
N PHE A 91 -6.06 3.48 -6.70
CA PHE A 91 -6.97 3.96 -5.65
C PHE A 91 -7.85 5.13 -6.11
N CYS A 92 -7.35 6.02 -6.98
CA CYS A 92 -8.21 7.08 -7.55
C CYS A 92 -9.43 6.51 -8.27
N GLU A 93 -9.34 5.35 -8.93
CA GLU A 93 -10.50 4.74 -9.60
C GLU A 93 -11.59 4.38 -8.61
N LEU A 94 -11.24 3.86 -7.43
CA LEU A 94 -12.21 3.56 -6.37
C LEU A 94 -12.76 4.83 -5.72
N LYS A 95 -11.97 5.91 -5.68
CA LYS A 95 -12.38 7.19 -5.11
C LYS A 95 -13.34 7.97 -6.02
N GLU A 96 -13.09 7.93 -7.33
CA GLU A 96 -13.80 8.73 -8.34
C GLU A 96 -14.99 8.00 -8.95
N SER A 97 -15.16 6.71 -8.68
CA SER A 97 -16.25 5.89 -9.22
C SER A 97 -17.07 5.19 -8.13
N THR A 98 -18.27 4.73 -8.50
CA THR A 98 -19.22 4.10 -7.57
C THR A 98 -19.54 2.64 -7.91
N TRP A 99 -19.04 2.09 -9.01
CA TRP A 99 -19.37 0.75 -9.50
C TRP A 99 -19.18 -0.35 -8.44
N TRP A 100 -18.20 -0.17 -7.56
CA TRP A 100 -17.84 -1.11 -6.51
C TRP A 100 -18.77 -1.09 -5.28
N ARG A 101 -19.70 -0.12 -5.19
CA ARG A 101 -20.73 -0.02 -4.13
C ARG A 101 -22.15 -0.23 -4.65
N GLU A 102 -22.32 -0.42 -5.95
CA GLU A 102 -23.60 -0.51 -6.63
C GLU A 102 -23.81 -1.91 -7.24
N ASN A 103 -25.04 -2.21 -7.69
CA ASN A 103 -25.36 -3.43 -8.44
C ASN A 103 -24.95 -4.74 -7.72
N ASN A 104 -25.20 -4.80 -6.40
CA ASN A 104 -24.80 -5.92 -5.52
C ASN A 104 -23.28 -6.23 -5.52
N THR A 105 -22.46 -5.25 -5.92
CA THR A 105 -21.01 -5.38 -5.85
C THR A 105 -20.54 -5.19 -4.41
N SER A 106 -19.66 -6.09 -3.96
CA SER A 106 -18.96 -6.01 -2.68
C SER A 106 -17.46 -6.02 -2.95
N LEU A 107 -16.76 -5.05 -2.39
CA LEU A 107 -15.30 -4.92 -2.48
C LEU A 107 -14.70 -4.99 -1.08
N ILE A 108 -13.66 -5.81 -0.92
CA ILE A 108 -12.82 -5.84 0.28
C ILE A 108 -11.35 -5.75 -0.13
N LEU A 109 -10.53 -5.19 0.77
CA LEU A 109 -9.09 -5.13 0.61
C LEU A 109 -8.46 -6.47 1.01
N ALA A 110 -7.39 -6.86 0.31
CA ALA A 110 -6.55 -7.98 0.75
C ALA A 110 -5.81 -7.65 2.07
N PRO A 111 -5.27 -8.64 2.81
CA PRO A 111 -4.55 -8.41 4.07
C PRO A 111 -3.35 -7.46 3.94
N GLU A 112 -2.66 -7.51 2.80
CA GLU A 112 -1.58 -6.59 2.41
C GLU A 112 -1.99 -5.92 1.10
N PRO A 113 -2.84 -4.88 1.15
CA PRO A 113 -3.49 -4.41 -0.06
C PRO A 113 -2.62 -3.44 -0.85
N ILE A 114 -1.71 -2.70 -0.20
CA ILE A 114 -0.91 -1.66 -0.86
C ILE A 114 0.20 -2.32 -1.68
N ILE A 115 0.28 -1.96 -2.96
CA ILE A 115 1.35 -2.44 -3.85
C ILE A 115 2.47 -1.39 -3.90
N GLU A 116 3.62 -1.73 -3.32
CA GLU A 116 4.79 -0.85 -3.30
C GLU A 116 5.61 -0.93 -4.62
N ASP A 117 5.67 -2.11 -5.24
CA ASP A 117 6.57 -2.40 -6.39
C ASP A 117 5.89 -2.24 -7.77
N ILE A 118 4.92 -1.34 -7.90
CA ILE A 118 4.16 -1.17 -9.16
C ILE A 118 5.10 -0.77 -10.31
N GLU A 119 6.06 0.12 -10.06
CA GLU A 119 6.99 0.60 -11.08
C GLU A 119 7.90 -0.50 -11.59
N ILE A 120 8.38 -1.37 -10.70
CA ILE A 120 9.23 -2.51 -11.07
C ILE A 120 8.46 -3.46 -12.00
N ARG A 121 7.18 -3.71 -11.72
CA ARG A 121 6.33 -4.53 -12.61
C ARG A 121 6.08 -3.85 -13.95
N LYS A 122 5.77 -2.54 -13.96
CA LYS A 122 5.56 -1.78 -15.21
C LYS A 122 6.84 -1.77 -16.07
N LEU A 123 8.01 -1.66 -15.46
CA LEU A 123 9.30 -1.65 -16.13
C LEU A 123 9.64 -3.03 -16.75
N LYS A 124 9.33 -4.12 -16.04
CA LYS A 124 9.44 -5.48 -16.58
C LYS A 124 8.50 -5.71 -17.76
N LYS A 125 7.24 -5.29 -17.67
CA LYS A 125 6.25 -5.40 -18.75
C LYS A 125 6.71 -4.68 -20.02
N LYS A 126 7.14 -3.42 -19.88
CA LYS A 126 7.66 -2.62 -21.00
C LYS A 126 8.92 -3.23 -21.62
N SER A 127 9.79 -3.84 -20.82
CA SER A 127 10.98 -4.53 -21.31
C SER A 127 10.63 -5.78 -22.14
N LEU A 128 9.57 -6.50 -21.78
CA LEU A 128 9.07 -7.67 -22.51
C LEU A 128 8.40 -7.29 -23.84
N GLU A 129 7.61 -6.21 -23.84
CA GLU A 129 7.02 -5.64 -25.07
C GLU A 129 8.11 -5.21 -26.06
N LEU A 130 9.16 -4.53 -25.58
CA LEU A 130 10.32 -4.15 -26.40
C LEU A 130 11.10 -5.36 -26.94
N ALA A 131 11.07 -6.48 -26.22
CA ALA A 131 11.69 -7.73 -26.64
C ALA A 131 10.80 -8.57 -27.59
N GLY A 132 9.57 -8.15 -27.87
CA GLY A 132 8.62 -8.84 -28.75
C GLY A 132 8.08 -10.16 -28.19
N VAL A 133 8.11 -10.32 -26.86
CA VAL A 133 7.66 -11.54 -26.16
C VAL A 133 6.18 -11.44 -25.75
N ILE A 134 5.62 -10.22 -25.71
CA ILE A 134 4.21 -9.90 -25.44
C ILE A 134 3.76 -8.86 -26.46
#